data_AF-A0A926ZWK9-F1
#
_entry.id   AF-A0A926ZWK9-F1
#
_cell.length_a   1.000
_cell.length_b   1.000
_cell.length_c   1.000
_cell.angle_alpha   90.00
_cell.angle_beta   90.00
_cell.angle_gamma   90.00
#
_symmetry.space_group_name_H-M   'P 1'
#
loop_
_entity.id
_entity.type
_entity.pdbx_description
1 polymer ?
#
loop_
_entity_poly.entity_id
_entity_poly.type
_entity_poly.pdbx_seq_one_letter_code
_entity_poly.pdbx_strand_id
1 'polypeptide(L)'
;MKTDPVLHFFCGKMASGKTTLSKKLASEHNAILISEDIWLSKLYPEEISTFDDYLKYSSRLKSIVFQHVQDIFAQGISVVLDFPGNVPSQRQWFRSIFEAAGVNHALHYIVASDPLCKEQLRKRNAEQPEGSMVMSEAEFDYITSYFKPPTADEGFNIIKYDPDQRVR
;
A
#
# COMPACT_ATOMS: atom_id res chain seq x y z
N MET A 1 13.91 14.32 -21.93
CA MET A 1 12.54 13.80 -22.18
C MET A 1 11.86 13.67 -20.83
N LYS A 2 10.66 14.24 -20.66
CA LYS A 2 9.83 13.92 -19.48
C LYS A 2 9.41 12.45 -19.64
N THR A 3 9.69 11.63 -18.63
CA THR A 3 9.17 10.28 -18.55
C THR A 3 7.69 10.34 -18.19
N ASP A 4 6.87 9.48 -18.79
CA ASP A 4 5.45 9.41 -18.43
C ASP A 4 5.30 9.02 -16.95
N PRO A 5 4.40 9.67 -16.19
CA PRO A 5 4.21 9.36 -14.79
C PRO A 5 3.67 7.94 -14.61
N VAL A 6 4.02 7.33 -13.48
CA VAL A 6 3.62 5.97 -13.12
C VAL A 6 2.93 5.96 -11.76
N LEU A 7 1.84 5.21 -11.65
CA LEU A 7 1.25 4.84 -10.36
C LEU A 7 1.93 3.58 -9.81
N HIS A 8 2.60 3.72 -8.67
CA HIS A 8 3.16 2.59 -7.91
C HIS A 8 2.25 2.27 -6.72
N PHE A 9 1.87 1.01 -6.57
CA PHE A 9 1.03 0.53 -5.48
C PHE A 9 1.37 -0.91 -5.09
N PHE A 10 0.82 -1.41 -3.99
CA PHE A 10 1.36 -2.59 -3.32
C PHE A 10 0.33 -3.68 -3.05
N CYS A 11 0.79 -4.93 -3.10
CA CYS A 11 0.09 -6.07 -2.55
C CYS A 11 1.06 -6.88 -1.69
N GLY A 12 0.63 -7.32 -0.51
CA GLY A 12 1.43 -8.16 0.38
C GLY A 12 0.85 -8.20 1.78
N LYS A 13 1.18 -9.25 2.53
CA LYS A 13 0.69 -9.43 3.92
C LYS A 13 1.07 -8.26 4.82
N MET A 14 0.37 -8.11 5.94
CA MET A 14 0.76 -7.13 6.95
C MET A 14 2.23 -7.35 7.35
N ALA A 15 2.98 -6.27 7.61
CA ALA A 15 4.40 -6.37 7.95
C ALA A 15 5.25 -7.16 6.93
N SER A 16 4.90 -7.14 5.64
CA SER A 16 5.74 -7.70 4.57
C SER A 16 6.81 -6.73 4.05
N GLY A 17 6.89 -5.51 4.58
CA GLY A 17 7.84 -4.48 4.12
C GLY A 17 7.33 -3.52 3.04
N LYS A 18 6.01 -3.46 2.78
CA LYS A 18 5.41 -2.52 1.79
C LYS A 18 5.79 -1.06 2.04
N THR A 19 5.60 -0.56 3.26
CA THR A 19 5.93 0.82 3.63
C THR A 19 7.42 1.15 3.51
N THR A 20 8.30 0.17 3.72
CA THR A 20 9.74 0.35 3.50
C THR A 20 10.04 0.48 2.00
N LEU A 21 9.43 -0.39 1.19
CA LEU A 21 9.57 -0.35 -0.26
C LEU A 21 8.96 0.92 -0.87
N SER A 22 7.84 1.42 -0.34
CA SER A 22 7.17 2.63 -0.83
C SER A 22 8.04 3.87 -0.70
N LYS A 23 8.70 4.05 0.45
CA LYS A 23 9.69 5.12 0.67
C LYS A 23 10.86 5.03 -0.29
N LYS A 24 11.37 3.82 -0.53
CA LYS A 24 12.45 3.57 -1.48
C LYS A 24 12.04 3.96 -2.91
N LEU A 25 10.90 3.46 -3.38
CA LEU A 25 10.40 3.74 -4.73
C LEU A 25 10.10 5.22 -4.93
N ALA A 26 9.58 5.91 -3.91
CA ALA A 26 9.33 7.34 -3.98
C ALA A 26 10.62 8.12 -4.26
N SER A 27 11.71 7.76 -3.57
CA SER A 27 13.03 8.34 -3.82
C SER A 27 13.61 7.96 -5.19
N GLU A 28 13.52 6.69 -5.59
CA GLU A 28 14.11 6.20 -6.85
C GLU A 28 13.41 6.81 -8.09
N HIS A 29 12.10 7.02 -8.00
CA HIS A 29 11.29 7.51 -9.12
C HIS A 29 10.98 9.02 -9.06
N ASN A 30 11.55 9.76 -8.09
CA ASN A 30 11.19 11.16 -7.81
C ASN A 30 9.66 11.35 -7.72
N ALA A 31 9.00 10.41 -7.03
CA ALA A 31 7.56 10.32 -6.95
C ALA A 31 7.04 10.87 -5.61
N ILE A 32 5.80 11.36 -5.61
CA ILE A 32 5.11 11.77 -4.39
C ILE A 32 4.60 10.51 -3.67
N LEU A 33 5.00 10.33 -2.42
CA LEU A 33 4.50 9.26 -1.55
C LEU A 33 3.26 9.73 -0.79
N ILE A 34 2.18 8.98 -0.87
CA ILE A 34 0.98 9.14 -0.05
C ILE A 34 0.77 7.85 0.73
N SER A 35 0.75 7.95 2.06
CA SER A 35 0.53 6.82 2.97
C SER A 35 -0.84 6.93 3.63
N GLU A 36 -1.65 5.88 3.49
CA GLU A 36 -2.99 5.83 4.10
C GLU A 36 -2.89 5.96 5.62
N ASP A 37 -2.02 5.16 6.23
CA ASP A 37 -1.86 5.06 7.68
C ASP A 37 -1.47 6.42 8.29
N ILE A 38 -0.52 7.15 7.68
CA ILE A 38 -0.10 8.48 8.15
C ILE A 38 -1.24 9.51 8.01
N TRP A 39 -1.99 9.48 6.92
CA TRP A 39 -3.06 10.45 6.71
C TRP A 39 -4.25 10.17 7.62
N LEU A 40 -4.62 8.90 7.79
CA LEU A 40 -5.68 8.51 8.73
C LEU A 40 -5.28 8.86 10.17
N SER A 41 -4.03 8.60 10.60
CA SER A 41 -3.57 8.93 11.95
C SER A 41 -3.55 10.44 12.23
N LYS A 42 -3.49 11.29 11.20
CA LYS A 42 -3.49 12.76 11.33
C LYS A 42 -4.87 13.38 11.19
N LEU A 43 -5.68 12.85 10.28
CA LEU A 43 -7.02 13.38 9.99
C LEU A 43 -8.07 12.85 10.97
N TYR A 44 -7.88 11.63 11.47
CA TYR A 44 -8.82 10.91 12.33
C TYR A 44 -8.13 10.23 13.53
N PRO A 45 -7.35 10.98 14.34
CA PRO A 45 -6.53 10.40 15.41
C PRO A 45 -7.32 9.70 16.51
N GLU A 46 -8.58 10.07 16.73
CA GLU A 46 -9.42 9.57 17.83
C GLU A 46 -10.63 8.78 17.34
N GLU A 47 -10.94 8.86 16.05
CA GLU A 47 -12.15 8.29 15.46
C GLU A 47 -11.99 6.86 14.96
N ILE A 48 -10.75 6.37 14.81
CA ILE A 48 -10.47 5.00 14.35
C ILE A 48 -10.14 4.14 15.57
N SER A 49 -11.15 3.49 16.13
CA SER A 49 -10.99 2.54 17.24
C SER A 49 -11.31 1.09 16.83
N THR A 50 -12.05 0.91 15.73
CA THR A 50 -12.48 -0.40 15.24
C THR A 50 -12.14 -0.59 13.76
N PHE A 51 -12.26 -1.83 13.29
CA PHE A 51 -12.08 -2.13 11.86
C PHE A 51 -13.16 -1.45 11.00
N ASP A 52 -14.40 -1.33 11.49
CA ASP A 52 -15.47 -0.65 10.77
C ASP A 52 -15.23 0.86 10.65
N ASP A 53 -14.66 1.47 11.70
CA ASP A 53 -14.21 2.86 11.64
C ASP A 53 -13.12 3.02 10.56
N TYR A 54 -12.12 2.14 10.57
CA TYR A 54 -11.06 2.14 9.55
C TYR A 54 -11.66 2.08 8.14
N LEU A 55 -12.61 1.17 7.87
CA LEU A 55 -13.26 1.06 6.56
C LEU A 55 -13.98 2.37 6.17
N LYS A 56 -14.73 2.96 7.10
CA LYS A 56 -15.46 4.21 6.90
C LYS A 56 -14.51 5.38 6.57
N TYR A 57 -13.46 5.56 7.36
CA TYR A 57 -12.54 6.69 7.19
C TYR A 57 -11.56 6.48 6.02
N SER A 58 -11.11 5.25 5.77
CA SER A 58 -10.38 4.88 4.54
C SER A 58 -11.21 5.22 3.30
N SER A 59 -12.50 4.88 3.28
CA SER A 59 -13.37 5.21 2.15
C SER A 59 -13.53 6.72 1.94
N ARG A 60 -13.61 7.52 3.00
CA ARG A 60 -13.67 8.99 2.92
C ARG A 60 -12.36 9.58 2.40
N LEU A 61 -11.23 9.05 2.87
CA LEU A 61 -9.92 9.47 2.42
C LEU A 61 -9.74 9.17 0.92
N LYS A 62 -10.10 7.95 0.49
CA LYS A 62 -9.95 7.49 -0.89
C LYS A 62 -10.70 8.35 -1.92
N SER A 63 -11.83 8.94 -1.57
CA SER A 63 -12.56 9.82 -2.51
C SER A 63 -11.79 11.10 -2.83
N ILE A 64 -11.06 11.66 -1.86
CA ILE A 64 -10.21 12.84 -2.05
C ILE A 64 -8.91 12.45 -2.75
N VAL A 65 -8.28 11.36 -2.31
CA VAL A 65 -7.03 10.86 -2.92
C VAL A 65 -7.21 10.58 -4.41
N PHE A 66 -8.36 10.04 -4.82
CA PHE A 66 -8.66 9.75 -6.21
C PHE A 66 -8.47 10.98 -7.13
N GLN A 67 -9.07 12.12 -6.77
CA GLN A 67 -8.91 13.34 -7.57
C GLN A 67 -7.51 13.94 -7.42
N HIS A 68 -7.00 14.00 -6.19
CA HIS A 68 -5.70 14.62 -5.93
C HIS A 68 -4.55 13.95 -6.69
N VAL A 69 -4.57 12.62 -6.79
CA VAL A 69 -3.55 11.84 -7.52
C VAL A 69 -3.61 12.11 -9.03
N GLN A 70 -4.81 12.28 -9.60
CA GLN A 70 -4.95 12.65 -11.01
C GLN A 70 -4.37 14.04 -11.29
N ASP A 71 -4.57 15.00 -10.38
CA ASP A 71 -4.01 16.35 -10.53
C ASP A 71 -2.47 16.34 -10.48
N ILE A 72 -1.88 15.45 -9.66
CA ILE A 72 -0.43 15.23 -9.62
C ILE A 72 0.06 14.64 -10.95
N PHE A 73 -0.64 13.64 -11.49
CA PHE A 73 -0.29 13.05 -12.79
C PHE A 73 -0.37 14.06 -13.93
N ALA A 74 -1.31 15.00 -13.91
CA ALA A 74 -1.40 16.07 -14.91
C ALA A 74 -0.16 16.99 -14.93
N GLN A 75 0.64 17.02 -13.85
CA GLN A 75 1.92 17.73 -13.80
C GLN A 75 3.11 16.88 -14.33
N GLY A 76 2.87 15.61 -14.65
CA GLY A 76 3.87 14.64 -15.07
C GLY A 76 4.71 14.09 -13.91
N ILE A 77 4.12 13.99 -12.71
CA ILE A 77 4.79 13.50 -11.50
C ILE A 77 4.27 12.12 -11.17
N SER A 78 5.16 11.14 -10.96
CA SER A 78 4.78 9.80 -10.51
C SER A 78 4.28 9.80 -9.06
N VAL A 79 3.46 8.82 -8.70
CA VAL A 79 2.88 8.70 -7.36
C VAL A 79 3.10 7.29 -6.82
N VAL A 80 3.50 7.22 -5.56
CA VAL A 80 3.52 5.97 -4.78
C VAL A 80 2.39 6.03 -3.77
N LEU A 81 1.44 5.10 -3.88
CA LEU A 81 0.34 4.95 -2.92
C LEU A 81 0.63 3.78 -1.98
N ASP A 82 1.03 4.09 -0.74
CA ASP A 82 1.14 3.11 0.35
C ASP A 82 -0.22 2.90 1.02
N PHE A 83 -1.09 2.21 0.27
CA PHE A 83 -2.45 1.82 0.62
C PHE A 83 -2.57 0.30 0.46
N PRO A 84 -3.51 -0.38 1.15
CA PRO A 84 -3.67 -1.82 1.03
C PRO A 84 -4.29 -2.18 -0.33
N GLY A 85 -3.59 -3.00 -1.11
CA GLY A 85 -4.07 -3.71 -2.31
C GLY A 85 -4.17 -5.22 -2.09
N ASN A 86 -4.62 -5.63 -0.91
CA ASN A 86 -4.51 -7.00 -0.41
C ASN A 86 -5.69 -7.89 -0.80
N VAL A 87 -6.79 -7.30 -1.26
CA VAL A 87 -7.95 -7.98 -1.84
C VAL A 87 -8.30 -7.41 -3.21
N PRO A 88 -9.02 -8.16 -4.09
CA PRO A 88 -9.31 -7.72 -5.45
C PRO A 88 -10.06 -6.38 -5.52
N SER A 89 -11.03 -6.14 -4.63
CA SER A 89 -11.79 -4.88 -4.60
C SER A 89 -10.91 -3.66 -4.30
N GLN A 90 -9.89 -3.82 -3.45
CA GLN A 90 -8.90 -2.77 -3.20
C GLN A 90 -8.03 -2.52 -4.43
N ARG A 91 -7.59 -3.58 -5.13
CA ARG A 91 -6.81 -3.45 -6.36
C ARG A 91 -7.61 -2.80 -7.49
N GLN A 92 -8.91 -3.04 -7.55
CA GLN A 92 -9.80 -2.39 -8.50
C GLN A 92 -9.89 -0.86 -8.28
N TRP A 93 -9.76 -0.38 -7.05
CA TRP A 93 -9.67 1.06 -6.77
C TRP A 93 -8.37 1.69 -7.32
N PHE A 94 -7.23 1.01 -7.24
CA PHE A 94 -6.02 1.50 -7.90
C PHE A 94 -6.16 1.50 -9.43
N ARG A 95 -6.82 0.48 -9.99
CA ARG A 95 -7.15 0.41 -11.42
C ARG A 95 -7.94 1.63 -11.88
N SER A 96 -8.98 2.01 -11.14
CA SER A 96 -9.78 3.17 -11.53
C SER A 96 -8.95 4.46 -11.55
N ILE A 97 -7.92 4.60 -10.70
CA ILE A 97 -7.04 5.77 -10.68
C ILE A 97 -6.21 5.85 -11.96
N PHE A 98 -5.46 4.80 -12.29
CA PHE A 98 -4.54 4.86 -13.43
C PHE A 98 -5.27 4.85 -14.79
N GLU A 99 -6.43 4.20 -14.88
CA GLU A 99 -7.27 4.22 -16.08
C GLU A 99 -7.88 5.60 -16.30
N ALA A 100 -8.40 6.25 -15.26
CA ALA A 100 -8.95 7.60 -15.36
C ALA A 100 -7.88 8.63 -15.74
N ALA A 101 -6.66 8.49 -15.22
CA ALA A 101 -5.54 9.38 -15.54
C ALA A 101 -4.85 9.05 -16.88
N GLY A 102 -5.12 7.87 -17.47
CA GLY A 102 -4.42 7.42 -18.68
C GLY A 102 -2.92 7.20 -18.49
N VAL A 103 -2.48 6.84 -17.28
CA VAL A 103 -1.05 6.68 -16.92
C VAL A 103 -0.66 5.22 -16.80
N ASN A 104 0.65 4.95 -16.88
CA ASN A 104 1.17 3.61 -16.63
C ASN A 104 1.12 3.27 -15.11
N HIS A 105 1.25 1.99 -14.77
CA HIS A 105 1.17 1.53 -13.39
C HIS A 105 2.14 0.38 -13.12
N ALA A 106 2.46 0.19 -11.84
CA ALA A 106 3.23 -0.95 -11.34
C ALA A 106 2.63 -1.45 -10.01
N LEU A 107 2.20 -2.72 -10.00
CA LEU A 107 1.79 -3.43 -8.79
C LEU A 107 3.00 -4.15 -8.20
N HIS A 108 3.51 -3.63 -7.09
CA HIS A 108 4.60 -4.23 -6.33
C HIS A 108 4.05 -5.32 -5.40
N TYR A 109 4.22 -6.58 -5.79
CA TYR A 109 3.75 -7.73 -5.03
C TYR A 109 4.88 -8.33 -4.18
N ILE A 110 4.74 -8.24 -2.85
CA ILE A 110 5.71 -8.79 -1.90
C ILE A 110 5.21 -10.14 -1.37
N VAL A 111 6.00 -11.19 -1.64
CA VAL A 111 5.74 -12.56 -1.21
C VAL A 111 6.63 -12.87 -0.02
N ALA A 112 6.18 -12.44 1.16
CA ALA A 112 6.85 -12.72 2.43
C ALA A 112 6.17 -13.89 3.15
N SER A 113 6.99 -14.73 3.78
CA SER A 113 6.52 -15.81 4.65
C SER A 113 5.89 -15.27 5.94
N ASP A 114 4.97 -16.05 6.54
CA ASP A 114 4.36 -15.65 7.82
C ASP A 114 5.39 -15.50 8.95
N PRO A 115 6.41 -16.38 9.10
CA PRO A 115 7.47 -16.18 10.07
C PRO A 115 8.20 -14.84 9.91
N LEU A 116 8.55 -14.47 8.68
CA LEU A 116 9.21 -13.20 8.39
C LEU A 116 8.29 -12.01 8.72
N CYS A 117 7.01 -12.07 8.31
CA CYS A 117 6.05 -11.02 8.62
C CYS A 117 5.83 -10.87 10.13
N LYS A 118 5.72 -11.97 10.88
CA LYS A 118 5.56 -11.94 12.35
C LYS A 118 6.81 -11.38 13.03
N GLU A 119 8.01 -11.70 12.55
CA GLU A 119 9.25 -11.08 13.04
C GLU A 119 9.26 -9.56 12.81
N GLN A 120 8.92 -9.12 11.59
CA GLN A 120 8.83 -7.70 11.24
C GLN A 120 7.74 -6.98 12.04
N LEU A 121 6.62 -7.64 12.32
CA LEU A 121 5.55 -7.10 13.16
C LEU A 121 6.03 -6.81 14.58
N ARG A 122 6.77 -7.75 15.19
CA ARG A 122 7.35 -7.55 16.53
C ARG A 122 8.31 -6.35 16.55
N LYS A 123 9.17 -6.22 15.54
CA LYS A 123 10.06 -5.06 15.38
C LYS A 123 9.27 -3.75 15.26
N ARG A 124 8.27 -3.71 14.37
CA ARG A 124 7.40 -2.53 14.17
C ARG A 124 6.67 -2.13 15.44
N ASN A 125 6.15 -3.09 16.21
CA ASN A 125 5.46 -2.82 17.47
C ASN A 125 6.39 -2.24 18.55
N ALA A 126 7.67 -2.60 18.54
CA ALA A 126 8.67 -2.07 19.46
C ALA A 126 9.13 -0.66 19.05
N GLU A 127 9.30 -0.42 17.76
CA GLU A 127 9.78 0.87 17.21
C GLU A 127 8.68 1.94 17.14
N GLN A 128 7.42 1.53 16.96
CA GLN A 128 6.25 2.39 16.78
C GLN A 128 6.49 3.59 15.85
N PRO A 129 6.93 3.37 14.60
CA PRO A 129 7.08 4.46 13.65
C PRO A 129 5.74 5.17 13.39
N GLU A 130 5.80 6.43 12.94
CA GLU A 130 4.62 7.23 12.60
C GLU A 130 3.65 6.46 11.67
N GLY A 131 2.36 6.51 12.00
CA GLY A 131 1.29 5.79 11.28
C GLY A 131 1.15 4.31 11.66
N SER A 132 2.06 3.73 12.44
CA SER A 132 1.93 2.33 12.86
C SER A 132 0.96 2.14 14.02
N MET A 133 0.19 1.06 13.97
CA MET A 133 -0.60 0.55 15.09
C MET A 133 0.06 -0.72 15.65
N VAL A 134 0.02 -0.86 16.98
CA VAL A 134 0.46 -2.08 17.66
C VAL A 134 -0.55 -3.19 17.36
N MET A 135 -0.07 -4.31 16.82
CA MET A 135 -0.94 -5.45 16.49
C MET A 135 -0.36 -6.76 16.97
N SER A 136 -1.21 -7.64 17.47
CA SER A 136 -0.88 -8.99 17.90
C SER A 136 -0.69 -9.95 16.72
N GLU A 137 -0.05 -11.09 16.98
CA GLU A 137 0.04 -12.17 15.98
C GLU A 137 -1.32 -12.78 15.65
N ALA A 138 -2.28 -12.77 16.59
CA ALA A 138 -3.64 -13.23 16.34
C ALA A 138 -4.37 -12.30 15.35
N GLU A 139 -4.21 -10.98 15.49
CA GLU A 139 -4.73 -10.02 14.52
C GLU A 139 -4.03 -10.14 13.17
N PHE A 140 -2.72 -10.44 13.16
CA PHE A 140 -2.01 -10.77 11.93
C PHE A 140 -2.61 -11.98 11.23
N ASP A 141 -2.84 -13.07 11.95
CA ASP A 141 -3.40 -14.31 11.37
C ASP A 141 -4.83 -14.05 10.85
N TYR A 142 -5.64 -13.30 11.61
CA TYR A 142 -6.99 -12.91 11.21
C TYR A 142 -6.99 -12.06 9.92
N ILE A 143 -6.19 -10.99 9.86
CA ILE A 143 -6.11 -10.12 8.67
C ILE A 143 -5.55 -10.89 7.47
N THR A 144 -4.54 -11.74 7.71
CA THR A 144 -3.92 -12.55 6.66
C THR A 144 -4.90 -13.56 6.06
N SER A 145 -5.90 -14.02 6.82
CA SER A 145 -6.95 -14.91 6.29
C SER A 145 -7.76 -14.30 5.13
N TYR A 146 -7.85 -12.97 5.06
CA TYR A 146 -8.52 -12.25 3.97
C TYR A 146 -7.62 -12.00 2.77
N PHE A 147 -6.31 -12.18 2.91
CA PHE A 147 -5.34 -11.85 1.86
C PHE A 147 -5.57 -12.69 0.61
N LYS A 148 -5.64 -12.03 -0.56
CA LYS A 148 -5.72 -12.68 -1.87
C LYS A 148 -4.59 -12.16 -2.75
N PRO A 149 -3.64 -13.02 -3.18
CA PRO A 149 -2.57 -12.60 -4.07
C PRO A 149 -3.15 -12.07 -5.40
N PRO A 150 -2.42 -11.20 -6.12
CA PRO A 150 -2.83 -10.79 -7.45
C PRO A 150 -2.76 -11.96 -8.42
N THR A 151 -3.71 -12.02 -9.34
CA THR A 151 -3.79 -13.03 -10.39
C THR A 151 -3.54 -12.43 -11.78
N ALA A 152 -3.20 -13.26 -12.76
CA ALA A 152 -2.96 -12.81 -14.13
C ALA A 152 -4.21 -12.16 -14.76
N ASP A 153 -5.40 -12.67 -14.43
CA ASP A 153 -6.69 -12.18 -14.94
C ASP A 153 -7.00 -10.74 -14.49
N GLU A 154 -6.34 -10.27 -13.42
CA GLU A 154 -6.46 -8.88 -12.98
C GLU A 154 -5.67 -7.90 -13.84
N GLY A 155 -4.83 -8.38 -14.77
CA GLY A 155 -4.20 -7.56 -15.82
C GLY A 155 -3.30 -6.43 -15.33
N PHE A 156 -2.63 -6.61 -14.18
CA PHE A 156 -1.69 -5.63 -13.64
C PHE A 156 -0.26 -5.88 -14.12
N ASN A 157 0.52 -4.80 -14.23
CA ASN A 157 1.98 -4.86 -14.40
C ASN A 157 2.63 -5.23 -13.06
N ILE A 158 2.84 -6.53 -12.81
CA ILE A 158 3.31 -7.03 -11.51
C ILE A 158 4.84 -7.06 -11.45
N ILE A 159 5.41 -6.41 -10.42
CA ILE A 159 6.81 -6.55 -10.02
C ILE A 159 6.84 -7.36 -8.72
N LYS A 160 7.41 -8.56 -8.77
CA LYS A 160 7.42 -9.51 -7.64
C LYS A 160 8.69 -9.35 -6.79
N TYR A 161 8.53 -9.36 -5.48
CA TYR A 161 9.61 -9.33 -4.49
C TYR A 161 9.49 -10.55 -3.58
N ASP A 162 10.58 -11.29 -3.42
CA ASP A 162 10.69 -12.45 -2.54
C ASP A 162 11.83 -12.20 -1.53
N PRO A 163 11.54 -11.57 -0.38
CA PRO A 163 12.54 -11.27 0.63
C PRO A 163 13.08 -12.53 1.33
N ASP A 164 12.33 -13.62 1.38
CA ASP A 164 12.76 -14.88 2.00
C ASP A 164 13.91 -15.53 1.21
N GLN A 165 13.97 -15.33 -0.10
CA GLN A 165 15.05 -15.83 -0.95
C GLN A 165 16.38 -15.08 -0.80
N ARG A 166 16.43 -13.96 -0.05
CA ARG A 166 17.68 -13.20 0.18
C ARG A 166 18.56 -13.78 1.28
N VAL A 167 18.19 -14.91 1.90
CA VAL A 167 18.97 -15.62 2.93
C VAL A 167 19.89 -16.70 2.33
N ARG A 168 20.51 -16.43 1.18
CA ARG A 168 21.57 -17.29 0.61
C ARG A 168 22.79 -16.48 0.22
#